data_AF-A0A7Y6BXM7-F1
#
_entry.id   AF-A0A7Y6BXM7-F1
#
_cell.length_a   1.000
_cell.length_b   1.000
_cell.length_c   1.000
_cell.angle_alpha   90.00
_cell.angle_beta   90.00
_cell.angle_gamma   90.00
#
_symmetry.space_group_name_H-M   'P 1'
#
loop_
_entity.id
_entity.type
_entity.pdbx_description
1 polymer ?
#
loop_
_entity_poly.entity_id
_entity_poly.type
_entity_poly.pdbx_seq_one_letter_code
_entity_poly.pdbx_strand_id
1 'polypeptide(L)'
;MFRHQKELQFEVKVDRPDPMFARQVQEVLGGQFGEMTVMMQYLFQGFNCRGEEKYKDMLMDIGTEEIGHVEMLCALISQLLDGATPAEQQKAAEDPVTAAIMGGINPQHLLVSGLGGLPSNSNGVPWNGSYIVASGNLLADMRSNLHAESQGRLQVARLYHMTTDEGVRATFRKMLARDRYHQYQWMAAIQELEEKNGVVVPASFPPEAEMESQPEAYEFWNLSEGTESSEGLWATGSAPDGTGDYVYVSNPVPKGQIYAPVIPATELHHDLDGKASDK
;
A
#
# COMPACT_ATOMS: atom_id res chain seq x y z
N MET A 1 4.10 2.27 26.17
CA MET A 1 5.30 3.08 26.51
C MET A 1 6.39 2.68 25.52
N PHE A 2 7.07 3.63 24.88
CA PHE A 2 8.21 3.36 24.00
C PHE A 2 9.52 3.75 24.69
N ARG A 3 10.63 3.13 24.28
CA ARG A 3 12.00 3.52 24.65
C ARG A 3 12.81 3.69 23.38
N HIS A 4 13.74 4.63 23.37
CA HIS A 4 14.64 4.89 22.25
C HIS A 4 16.07 4.56 22.65
N GLN A 5 16.79 3.90 21.74
CA GLN A 5 18.24 3.72 21.80
C GLN A 5 18.85 4.56 20.68
N LYS A 6 20.03 5.14 20.90
CA LYS A 6 20.61 6.14 20.00
C LYS A 6 21.08 5.54 18.67
N GLU A 7 21.41 4.26 18.69
CA GLU A 7 21.91 3.51 17.55
C GLU A 7 20.77 3.16 16.58
N LEU A 8 21.02 3.35 15.27
CA LEU A 8 20.14 2.84 14.22
C LEU A 8 20.08 1.31 14.28
N GLN A 9 18.91 0.73 13.96
CA GLN A 9 18.71 -0.73 13.97
C GLN A 9 19.73 -1.47 13.11
N PHE A 10 20.07 -0.90 11.96
CA PHE A 10 21.15 -1.36 11.11
C PHE A 10 22.02 -0.18 10.64
N GLU A 11 23.29 -0.47 10.33
CA GLU A 11 24.17 0.52 9.71
C GLU A 11 23.56 1.10 8.42
N VAL A 12 23.52 2.43 8.37
CA VAL A 12 23.13 3.26 7.23
C VAL A 12 24.33 4.10 6.82
N LYS A 13 24.81 3.88 5.59
CA LYS A 13 25.98 4.56 5.05
C LYS A 13 25.72 4.96 3.61
N VAL A 14 26.07 6.19 3.26
CA VAL A 14 26.11 6.68 1.88
C VAL A 14 27.57 6.94 1.51
N ASP A 15 28.04 6.41 0.37
CA ASP A 15 29.40 6.65 -0.08
C ASP A 15 29.55 8.02 -0.77
N ARG A 16 28.50 8.48 -1.47
CA ARG A 16 28.44 9.80 -2.12
C ARG A 16 27.05 10.45 -2.03
N PRO A 17 26.96 11.75 -1.67
CA PRO A 17 25.69 12.47 -1.72
C PRO A 17 25.03 12.42 -3.10
N ASP A 18 23.70 12.29 -3.11
CA ASP A 18 22.84 12.31 -4.29
C ASP A 18 21.45 12.88 -3.92
N PRO A 19 21.27 14.21 -4.03
CA PRO A 19 20.01 14.87 -3.68
C PRO A 19 18.81 14.44 -4.54
N MET A 20 19.05 13.96 -5.77
CA MET A 20 17.97 13.45 -6.61
C MET A 20 17.50 12.09 -6.12
N PHE A 21 18.44 11.22 -5.77
CA PHE A 21 18.11 9.93 -5.19
C PHE A 21 17.45 10.11 -3.82
N ALA A 22 17.86 11.09 -3.01
CA ALA A 22 17.18 11.45 -1.76
C ALA A 22 15.69 11.75 -1.96
N ARG A 23 15.31 12.47 -3.04
CA ARG A 23 13.90 12.68 -3.40
C ARG A 23 13.19 11.38 -3.73
N GLN A 24 13.83 10.44 -4.44
CA GLN A 24 13.21 9.16 -4.77
C GLN A 24 13.01 8.29 -3.52
N VAL A 25 13.97 8.30 -2.60
CA VAL A 25 13.90 7.58 -1.31
C VAL A 25 12.74 8.07 -0.44
N GLN A 26 12.29 9.32 -0.60
CA GLN A 26 11.06 9.79 0.08
C GLN A 26 9.83 8.93 -0.22
N GLU A 27 9.78 8.24 -1.36
CA GLU A 27 8.64 7.36 -1.68
C GLU A 27 8.54 6.19 -0.70
N VAL A 28 9.67 5.59 -0.32
CA VAL A 28 9.69 4.50 0.66
C VAL A 28 9.69 5.00 2.10
N LEU A 29 9.80 6.32 2.34
CA LEU A 29 9.55 6.92 3.66
C LEU A 29 8.08 7.30 3.83
N GLY A 30 7.62 8.31 3.08
CA GLY A 30 6.33 8.97 3.24
C GLY A 30 5.34 8.72 2.09
N GLY A 31 5.65 7.82 1.15
CA GLY A 31 4.73 7.39 0.10
C GLY A 31 3.65 6.43 0.58
N GLN A 32 2.78 6.02 -0.34
CA GLN A 32 1.61 5.19 -0.03
C GLN A 32 2.00 3.88 0.67
N PHE A 33 3.09 3.24 0.23
CA PHE A 33 3.60 1.97 0.75
C PHE A 33 4.96 2.13 1.45
N GLY A 34 5.27 3.34 1.90
CA GLY A 34 6.50 3.61 2.65
C GLY A 34 6.41 3.23 4.12
N GLU A 35 7.55 3.31 4.81
CA GLU A 35 7.71 2.88 6.21
C GLU A 35 6.76 3.63 7.17
N MET A 36 6.43 4.89 6.88
CA MET A 36 5.44 5.62 7.68
C MET A 36 4.04 4.99 7.62
N THR A 37 3.65 4.42 6.46
CA THR A 37 2.35 3.75 6.31
C THR A 37 2.33 2.45 7.09
N VAL A 38 3.32 1.58 6.92
CA VAL A 38 3.36 0.28 7.60
C VAL A 38 3.51 0.45 9.11
N MET A 39 4.37 1.38 9.57
CA MET A 39 4.47 1.76 10.99
C MET A 39 3.11 2.17 11.56
N MET A 40 2.43 3.14 10.95
CA MET A 40 1.15 3.62 11.46
C MET A 40 0.06 2.55 11.36
N GLN A 41 0.02 1.77 10.28
CA GLN A 41 -0.94 0.70 10.09
C GLN A 41 -0.82 -0.37 11.18
N TYR A 42 0.37 -0.91 11.41
CA TYR A 42 0.57 -2.00 12.36
C TYR A 42 0.38 -1.53 13.79
N LEU A 43 0.82 -0.32 14.13
CA LEU A 43 0.58 0.26 15.44
C LEU A 43 -0.91 0.49 15.71
N PHE A 44 -1.67 1.06 14.77
CA PHE A 44 -3.10 1.29 14.97
C PHE A 44 -3.91 -0.02 15.00
N GLN A 45 -3.54 -1.01 14.18
CA GLN A 45 -4.10 -2.36 14.30
C GLN A 45 -3.80 -2.96 15.68
N GLY A 46 -2.54 -2.88 16.15
CA GLY A 46 -2.13 -3.39 17.46
C GLY A 46 -2.81 -2.67 18.64
N PHE A 47 -2.92 -1.34 18.59
CA PHE A 47 -3.62 -0.52 19.59
C PHE A 47 -5.10 -0.89 19.68
N ASN A 48 -5.75 -1.07 18.52
CA ASN A 48 -7.18 -1.37 18.44
C ASN A 48 -7.51 -2.85 18.61
N CYS A 49 -6.54 -3.75 18.43
CA CYS A 49 -6.70 -5.19 18.59
C CYS A 49 -7.21 -5.51 20.01
N ARG A 50 -8.36 -6.18 20.05
CA ARG A 50 -9.04 -6.62 21.28
C ARG A 50 -8.79 -8.11 21.50
N GLY A 51 -8.57 -8.48 22.75
CA GLY A 51 -8.10 -9.82 23.14
C GLY A 51 -6.59 -9.83 23.38
N GLU A 52 -6.16 -10.55 24.41
CA GLU A 52 -4.75 -10.81 24.72
C GLU A 52 -4.30 -12.03 23.89
N GLU A 53 -4.18 -11.81 22.58
CA GLU A 53 -3.83 -12.85 21.60
C GLU A 53 -2.46 -12.55 20.99
N LYS A 54 -1.72 -13.60 20.62
CA LYS A 54 -0.37 -13.51 20.01
C LYS A 54 -0.28 -12.57 18.79
N TYR A 55 -1.40 -12.36 18.08
CA TYR A 55 -1.48 -11.45 16.94
C TYR A 55 -1.32 -9.98 17.35
N LYS A 56 -1.82 -9.59 18.53
CA LYS A 56 -1.62 -8.25 19.08
C LYS A 56 -0.14 -7.98 19.31
N ASP A 57 0.56 -8.93 19.92
CA ASP A 57 1.99 -8.81 20.19
C ASP A 57 2.78 -8.72 18.88
N MET A 58 2.48 -9.58 17.91
CA MET A 58 3.13 -9.52 16.60
C MET A 58 2.93 -8.18 15.87
N LEU A 59 1.70 -7.62 15.89
CA LEU A 59 1.42 -6.28 15.33
C LEU A 59 2.21 -5.19 16.04
N MET A 60 2.26 -5.23 17.36
CA MET A 60 2.98 -4.24 18.17
C MET A 60 4.49 -4.35 17.98
N ASP A 61 5.04 -5.56 17.87
CA ASP A 61 6.46 -5.81 17.66
C ASP A 61 6.90 -5.30 16.28
N ILE A 62 6.19 -5.69 15.21
CA ILE A 62 6.53 -5.28 13.84
C ILE A 62 6.28 -3.77 13.68
N GLY A 63 5.15 -3.24 14.14
CA GLY A 63 4.90 -1.79 14.10
C GLY A 63 5.92 -0.95 14.87
N THR A 64 6.53 -1.51 15.92
CA THR A 64 7.63 -0.85 16.64
C THR A 64 8.94 -0.92 15.87
N GLU A 65 9.21 -2.03 15.17
CA GLU A 65 10.35 -2.17 14.27
C GLU A 65 10.29 -1.13 13.13
N GLU A 66 9.12 -0.89 12.55
CA GLU A 66 8.97 0.09 11.47
C GLU A 66 9.30 1.54 11.89
N ILE A 67 9.22 1.85 13.19
CA ILE A 67 9.73 3.15 13.71
C ILE A 67 11.24 3.25 13.45
N GLY A 68 11.98 2.15 13.61
CA GLY A 68 13.41 2.06 13.33
C GLY A 68 13.70 2.18 11.82
N HIS A 69 12.88 1.59 10.96
CA HIS A 69 13.02 1.74 9.51
C HIS A 69 12.77 3.19 9.05
N VAL A 70 11.76 3.87 9.61
CA VAL A 70 11.54 5.31 9.41
C VAL A 70 12.77 6.13 9.82
N GLU A 71 13.39 5.82 10.96
CA GLU A 71 14.62 6.48 11.43
C GLU A 71 15.80 6.24 10.48
N MET A 72 15.98 4.99 10.04
CA MET A 72 17.02 4.61 9.07
C MET A 72 16.87 5.33 7.74
N LEU A 73 15.65 5.45 7.20
CA LEU A 73 15.39 6.17 5.95
C LEU A 73 15.60 7.67 6.11
N CYS A 74 15.21 8.27 7.25
CA CYS A 74 15.53 9.66 7.54
C CYS A 74 17.05 9.88 7.54
N ALA A 75 17.82 9.00 8.18
CA ALA A 75 19.28 9.07 8.19
C ALA A 75 19.89 8.89 6.79
N LEU A 76 19.34 7.97 5.99
CA LEU A 76 19.76 7.73 4.61
C LEU A 76 19.53 8.97 3.73
N ILE A 77 18.34 9.57 3.82
CA ILE A 77 17.98 10.80 3.09
C ILE A 77 18.91 11.94 3.49
N SER A 78 19.16 12.13 4.79
CA SER A 78 20.06 13.19 5.26
C SER A 78 21.48 13.01 4.71
N GLN A 79 22.03 11.79 4.75
CA GLN A 79 23.36 11.52 4.18
C GLN A 79 23.41 11.69 2.66
N LEU A 80 22.34 11.36 1.94
CA LEU A 80 22.24 11.63 0.50
C LEU A 80 22.18 13.13 0.19
N LEU A 81 21.76 13.96 1.16
CA LEU A 81 21.70 15.41 1.04
C LEU A 81 22.94 16.12 1.59
N ASP A 82 23.92 15.40 2.15
CA ASP A 82 25.10 15.99 2.78
C ASP A 82 25.87 16.88 1.81
N GLY A 83 26.20 18.08 2.28
CA GLY A 83 26.93 19.08 1.51
C GLY A 83 26.08 19.87 0.51
N ALA A 84 24.80 19.53 0.28
CA ALA A 84 23.97 20.27 -0.66
C ALA A 84 23.73 21.72 -0.19
N THR A 85 24.10 22.69 -1.05
CA THR A 85 23.91 24.12 -0.77
C THR A 85 23.01 24.81 -1.80
N PRO A 86 22.38 25.96 -1.44
CA PRO A 86 21.67 26.79 -2.42
C PRO A 86 22.56 27.25 -3.58
N ALA A 87 23.85 27.48 -3.32
CA ALA A 87 24.80 27.92 -4.35
C ALA A 87 25.12 26.81 -5.37
N GLU A 88 25.30 25.56 -4.91
CA GLU A 88 25.46 24.41 -5.81
C GLU A 88 24.18 24.13 -6.58
N GLN A 89 23.02 24.29 -5.94
CA GLN A 89 21.72 24.19 -6.61
C GLN A 89 21.63 25.23 -7.73
N GLN A 90 21.97 26.48 -7.44
CA GLN A 90 21.94 27.55 -8.44
C GLN A 90 22.94 27.31 -9.58
N LYS A 91 24.17 26.88 -9.26
CA LYS A 91 25.22 26.59 -10.25
C LYS A 91 24.85 25.43 -11.16
N ALA A 92 24.26 24.37 -10.62
CA ALA A 92 23.81 23.24 -11.40
C ALA A 92 22.61 23.60 -12.31
N ALA A 93 21.84 24.65 -11.96
CA ALA A 93 20.74 25.15 -12.78
C ALA A 93 21.21 26.03 -13.97
N GLU A 94 22.51 26.38 -14.03
CA GLU A 94 23.09 27.16 -15.14
C GLU A 94 23.36 26.32 -16.40
N ASP A 95 23.56 25.01 -16.26
CA ASP A 95 23.67 24.08 -17.39
C ASP A 95 22.27 23.56 -17.79
N PRO A 96 21.78 23.77 -19.02
CA PRO A 96 20.42 23.36 -19.41
C PRO A 96 20.12 21.87 -19.23
N VAL A 97 21.12 21.00 -19.40
CA VAL A 97 20.96 19.54 -19.18
C VAL A 97 20.83 19.25 -17.69
N THR A 98 21.72 19.83 -16.87
CA THR A 98 21.66 19.71 -15.42
C THR A 98 20.43 20.41 -14.84
N ALA A 99 19.95 21.50 -15.41
CA ALA A 99 18.73 22.23 -15.00
C ALA A 99 17.47 21.38 -15.21
N ALA A 100 17.38 20.67 -16.35
CA ALA A 100 16.30 19.70 -16.61
C ALA A 100 16.33 18.55 -15.60
N ILE A 101 17.52 18.09 -15.23
CA ILE A 101 17.77 17.07 -14.20
C ILE A 101 17.45 17.61 -12.79
N MET A 102 17.71 18.89 -12.54
CA MET A 102 17.52 19.58 -11.27
C MET A 102 16.09 19.97 -10.93
N GLY A 103 15.19 20.04 -11.92
CA GLY A 103 13.74 19.93 -11.65
C GLY A 103 13.40 18.62 -10.90
N GLY A 104 14.35 17.69 -10.86
CA GLY A 104 14.37 16.47 -10.07
C GLY A 104 14.74 16.63 -8.58
N ILE A 105 15.32 17.72 -8.09
CA ILE A 105 15.60 17.89 -6.64
C ILE A 105 14.35 18.41 -5.93
N ASN A 106 14.05 17.91 -4.72
CA ASN A 106 12.95 18.44 -3.92
C ASN A 106 13.37 19.74 -3.22
N PRO A 107 12.82 20.92 -3.57
CA PRO A 107 13.21 22.19 -2.95
C PRO A 107 12.90 22.24 -1.45
N GLN A 108 11.95 21.45 -0.96
CA GLN A 108 11.62 21.40 0.47
C GLN A 108 12.73 20.77 1.31
N HIS A 109 13.62 19.96 0.72
CA HIS A 109 14.79 19.44 1.43
C HIS A 109 15.71 20.58 1.88
N LEU A 110 15.91 21.61 1.06
CA LEU A 110 16.70 22.79 1.43
C LEU A 110 15.89 23.81 2.24
N LEU A 111 14.63 24.06 1.84
CA LEU A 111 13.85 25.18 2.38
C LEU A 111 13.12 24.85 3.70
N VAL A 112 12.74 23.58 3.91
CA VAL A 112 11.85 23.18 5.01
C VAL A 112 12.56 22.26 6.00
N SER A 113 13.13 21.14 5.55
CA SER A 113 13.71 20.14 6.47
C SER A 113 15.17 20.41 6.86
N GLY A 114 15.85 21.36 6.21
CA GLY A 114 17.26 21.63 6.48
C GLY A 114 18.14 20.40 6.19
N LEU A 115 17.95 19.79 5.01
CA LEU A 115 18.63 18.58 4.51
C LEU A 115 18.21 17.27 5.20
N GLY A 116 16.93 17.13 5.56
CA GLY A 116 16.39 15.91 6.17
C GLY A 116 15.20 15.30 5.43
N GLY A 117 14.81 14.09 5.87
CA GLY A 117 13.54 13.47 5.47
C GLY A 117 12.32 14.34 5.79
N LEU A 118 11.23 14.14 5.04
CA LEU A 118 9.95 14.82 5.28
C LEU A 118 8.85 13.77 5.33
N PRO A 119 7.75 13.99 6.08
CA PRO A 119 6.57 13.15 6.04
C PRO A 119 5.77 13.38 4.75
N SER A 120 6.40 13.12 3.60
CA SER A 120 5.86 13.33 2.26
C SER A 120 6.47 12.35 1.28
N ASN A 121 5.75 12.02 0.22
CA ASN A 121 6.26 11.15 -0.84
C ASN A 121 7.32 11.83 -1.74
N SER A 122 7.77 11.12 -2.78
CA SER A 122 8.79 11.63 -3.71
C SER A 122 8.36 12.86 -4.54
N ASN A 123 7.07 13.18 -4.57
CA ASN A 123 6.53 14.38 -5.22
C ASN A 123 6.15 15.49 -4.22
N GLY A 124 6.45 15.31 -2.94
CA GLY A 124 6.14 16.30 -1.90
C GLY A 124 4.67 16.32 -1.49
N VAL A 125 3.88 15.30 -1.83
CA VAL A 125 2.52 15.14 -1.30
C VAL A 125 2.65 14.68 0.17
N PRO A 126 2.06 15.41 1.13
CA PRO A 126 2.13 15.01 2.53
C PRO A 126 1.57 13.61 2.75
N TRP A 127 2.29 12.80 3.54
CA TRP A 127 1.77 11.54 4.04
C TRP A 127 0.47 11.82 4.81
N ASN A 128 -0.52 10.94 4.64
CA ASN A 128 -1.80 11.12 5.28
C ASN A 128 -2.36 9.78 5.77
N GLY A 129 -3.14 9.84 6.84
CA GLY A 129 -3.68 8.66 7.50
C GLY A 129 -4.66 7.84 6.66
N SER A 130 -5.11 8.29 5.48
CA SER A 130 -5.97 7.47 4.61
C SER A 130 -5.22 6.31 3.94
N TYR A 131 -3.89 6.27 4.04
CA TYR A 131 -3.09 5.15 3.53
C TYR A 131 -3.15 3.90 4.40
N ILE A 132 -3.55 4.02 5.68
CA ILE A 132 -3.57 2.86 6.59
C ILE A 132 -4.90 2.11 6.48
N VAL A 133 -4.83 0.79 6.65
CA VAL A 133 -5.99 -0.09 6.85
C VAL A 133 -5.94 -0.67 8.24
N ALA A 134 -6.90 -0.34 9.10
CA ALA A 134 -7.03 -0.89 10.46
C ALA A 134 -8.51 -1.11 10.78
N SER A 135 -9.10 -2.13 10.17
CA SER A 135 -10.55 -2.38 10.20
C SER A 135 -11.03 -2.99 11.51
N GLY A 136 -10.14 -3.66 12.25
CA GLY A 136 -10.49 -4.45 13.43
C GLY A 136 -10.89 -5.89 13.11
N ASN A 137 -10.94 -6.29 11.83
CA ASN A 137 -11.01 -7.69 11.42
C ASN A 137 -9.60 -8.20 11.13
N LEU A 138 -9.07 -9.10 11.98
CA LEU A 138 -7.69 -9.57 11.87
C LEU A 138 -7.36 -10.18 10.51
N LEU A 139 -8.21 -11.03 9.94
CA LEU A 139 -7.89 -11.67 8.65
C LEU A 139 -7.87 -10.64 7.50
N ALA A 140 -8.80 -9.69 7.48
CA ALA A 140 -8.77 -8.57 6.52
C ALA A 140 -7.48 -7.74 6.68
N ASP A 141 -7.15 -7.38 7.92
CA ASP A 141 -6.04 -6.50 8.25
C ASP A 141 -4.69 -7.19 7.94
N MET A 142 -4.51 -8.49 8.25
CA MET A 142 -3.28 -9.22 7.92
C MET A 142 -3.08 -9.38 6.40
N ARG A 143 -4.16 -9.55 5.63
CA ARG A 143 -4.09 -9.53 4.15
C ARG A 143 -3.65 -8.17 3.62
N SER A 144 -4.14 -7.08 4.23
CA SER A 144 -3.64 -5.72 3.94
C SER A 144 -2.16 -5.56 4.30
N ASN A 145 -1.72 -6.12 5.43
CA ASN A 145 -0.32 -6.05 5.86
C ASN A 145 0.60 -6.78 4.87
N LEU A 146 0.22 -7.98 4.45
CA LEU A 146 0.95 -8.73 3.43
C LEU A 146 1.02 -7.96 2.10
N HIS A 147 -0.07 -7.30 1.69
CA HIS A 147 -0.07 -6.44 0.52
C HIS A 147 0.89 -5.26 0.67
N ALA A 148 0.85 -4.56 1.80
CA ALA A 148 1.70 -3.41 2.08
C ALA A 148 3.19 -3.79 2.02
N GLU A 149 3.60 -4.87 2.68
CA GLU A 149 4.97 -5.39 2.62
C GLU A 149 5.38 -5.81 1.21
N SER A 150 4.46 -6.38 0.43
CA SER A 150 4.73 -6.77 -0.96
C SER A 150 5.02 -5.54 -1.82
N GLN A 151 4.28 -4.45 -1.63
CA GLN A 151 4.47 -3.20 -2.36
C GLN A 151 5.69 -2.42 -1.89
N GLY A 152 5.91 -2.28 -0.58
CA GLY A 152 7.09 -1.64 -0.01
C GLY A 152 8.38 -2.30 -0.50
N ARG A 153 8.45 -3.64 -0.38
CA ARG A 153 9.58 -4.42 -0.88
C ARG A 153 9.83 -4.26 -2.38
N LEU A 154 8.76 -4.18 -3.18
CA LEU A 154 8.84 -3.92 -4.62
C LEU A 154 9.44 -2.54 -4.91
N GLN A 155 9.05 -1.51 -4.15
CA GLN A 155 9.58 -0.15 -4.30
C GLN A 155 11.07 -0.09 -3.91
N VAL A 156 11.46 -0.68 -2.78
CA VAL A 156 12.87 -0.74 -2.37
C VAL A 156 13.70 -1.52 -3.39
N ALA A 157 13.18 -2.60 -3.97
CA ALA A 157 13.86 -3.35 -5.03
C ALA A 157 14.07 -2.52 -6.31
N ARG A 158 13.12 -1.65 -6.66
CA ARG A 158 13.28 -0.70 -7.77
C ARG A 158 14.35 0.34 -7.46
N LEU A 159 14.31 0.94 -6.26
CA LEU A 159 15.31 1.91 -5.80
C LEU A 159 16.71 1.32 -5.76
N TYR A 160 16.86 0.05 -5.37
CA TYR A 160 18.14 -0.67 -5.41
C TYR A 160 18.83 -0.60 -6.79
N HIS A 161 18.04 -0.66 -7.86
CA HIS A 161 18.54 -0.57 -9.24
C HIS A 161 18.71 0.86 -9.75
N MET A 162 18.18 1.86 -9.03
CA MET A 162 18.28 3.28 -9.39
C MET A 162 19.54 3.97 -8.83
N THR A 163 20.31 3.28 -7.99
CA THR A 163 21.61 3.75 -7.48
C THR A 163 22.70 2.72 -7.74
N THR A 164 23.95 3.18 -7.79
CA THR A 164 25.16 2.35 -7.78
C THR A 164 26.01 2.55 -6.53
N ASP A 165 25.53 3.33 -5.56
CA ASP A 165 26.19 3.51 -4.27
C ASP A 165 26.03 2.22 -3.44
N GLU A 166 27.15 1.56 -3.12
CA GLU A 166 27.09 0.26 -2.45
C GLU A 166 26.79 0.36 -0.95
N GLY A 167 27.10 1.50 -0.31
CA GLY A 167 26.63 1.81 1.03
C GLY A 167 25.10 1.84 1.09
N VAL A 168 24.48 2.60 0.17
CA VAL A 168 23.01 2.70 0.06
C VAL A 168 22.40 1.32 -0.23
N ARG A 169 22.97 0.60 -1.20
CA ARG A 169 22.51 -0.77 -1.52
C ARG A 169 22.67 -1.73 -0.37
N ALA A 170 23.68 -1.57 0.49
CA ALA A 170 23.84 -2.38 1.69
C ALA A 170 22.70 -2.14 2.69
N THR A 171 22.26 -0.90 2.86
CA THR A 171 21.07 -0.58 3.65
C THR A 171 19.82 -1.21 3.05
N PHE A 172 19.58 -1.04 1.74
CA PHE A 172 18.42 -1.65 1.09
C PHE A 172 18.41 -3.17 1.13
N ARG A 173 19.56 -3.85 1.05
CA ARG A 173 19.62 -5.31 1.21
C ARG A 173 19.10 -5.78 2.57
N LYS A 174 19.33 -4.99 3.63
CA LYS A 174 18.81 -5.29 4.98
C LYS A 174 17.31 -5.06 5.04
N MET A 175 16.82 -3.92 4.54
CA MET A 175 15.37 -3.62 4.46
C MET A 175 14.64 -4.71 3.67
N LEU A 176 15.07 -5.00 2.43
CA LEU A 176 14.51 -6.07 1.59
C LEU A 176 14.48 -7.47 2.25
N ALA A 177 15.35 -7.72 3.22
CA ALA A 177 15.39 -8.95 4.00
C ALA A 177 14.42 -8.90 5.20
N ARG A 178 14.21 -7.73 5.80
CA ARG A 178 13.18 -7.49 6.83
C ARG A 178 11.78 -7.63 6.23
N ASP A 179 11.48 -6.90 5.14
CA ASP A 179 10.17 -6.98 4.46
C ASP A 179 9.85 -8.42 4.04
N ARG A 180 10.86 -9.18 3.60
CA ARG A 180 10.68 -10.60 3.26
C ARG A 180 10.22 -11.40 4.47
N TYR A 181 10.81 -11.16 5.63
CA TYR A 181 10.45 -11.88 6.83
C TYR A 181 9.09 -11.44 7.36
N HIS A 182 8.77 -10.15 7.31
CA HIS A 182 7.44 -9.64 7.65
C HIS A 182 6.36 -10.28 6.77
N GLN A 183 6.60 -10.42 5.46
CA GLN A 183 5.70 -11.18 4.58
C GLN A 183 5.48 -12.61 5.06
N TYR A 184 6.53 -13.33 5.48
CA TYR A 184 6.39 -14.69 6.01
C TYR A 184 5.56 -14.72 7.31
N GLN A 185 5.77 -13.74 8.18
CA GLN A 185 5.00 -13.62 9.42
C GLN A 185 3.52 -13.36 9.12
N TRP A 186 3.20 -12.42 8.21
CA TRP A 186 1.84 -12.14 7.79
C TRP A 186 1.18 -13.34 7.11
N MET A 187 1.89 -14.05 6.24
CA MET A 187 1.40 -15.29 5.63
C MET A 187 1.05 -16.35 6.67
N ALA A 188 1.90 -16.55 7.69
CA ALA A 188 1.63 -17.49 8.77
C ALA A 188 0.39 -17.09 9.58
N ALA A 189 0.25 -15.81 9.94
CA ALA A 189 -0.93 -15.31 10.66
C ALA A 189 -2.21 -15.42 9.82
N ILE A 190 -2.15 -15.16 8.51
CA ILE A 190 -3.26 -15.35 7.57
C ILE A 190 -3.68 -16.83 7.58
N GLN A 191 -2.74 -17.75 7.38
CA GLN A 191 -3.03 -19.18 7.35
C GLN A 191 -3.72 -19.64 8.65
N GLU A 192 -3.20 -19.27 9.82
CA GLU A 192 -3.81 -19.64 11.10
C GLU A 192 -5.23 -19.07 11.27
N LEU A 193 -5.46 -17.84 10.80
CA LEU A 193 -6.78 -17.20 10.87
C LEU A 193 -7.78 -17.81 9.88
N GLU A 194 -7.31 -18.24 8.71
CA GLU A 194 -8.10 -18.97 7.71
C GLU A 194 -8.47 -20.37 8.21
N GLU A 195 -7.53 -21.09 8.84
CA GLU A 195 -7.81 -22.39 9.48
C GLU A 195 -8.82 -22.25 10.64
N LYS A 196 -8.75 -21.15 11.40
CA LYS A 196 -9.62 -20.91 12.54
C LYS A 196 -11.03 -20.47 12.15
N ASN A 197 -11.15 -19.59 11.15
CA ASN A 197 -12.41 -18.89 10.87
C ASN A 197 -12.96 -19.15 9.46
N GLY A 198 -12.18 -19.76 8.57
CA GLY A 198 -12.49 -19.85 7.15
C GLY A 198 -11.81 -18.76 6.32
N VAL A 199 -11.82 -18.96 5.00
CA VAL A 199 -11.10 -18.12 4.02
C VAL A 199 -11.86 -16.86 3.61
N VAL A 200 -13.18 -16.85 3.74
CA VAL A 200 -14.04 -15.72 3.37
C VAL A 200 -14.16 -14.75 4.55
N VAL A 201 -14.06 -13.45 4.27
CA VAL A 201 -14.09 -12.40 5.30
C VAL A 201 -15.27 -11.45 5.04
N PRO A 202 -16.07 -11.11 6.06
CA PRO A 202 -15.99 -11.57 7.45
C PRO A 202 -16.66 -12.93 7.68
N ALA A 203 -15.92 -13.89 8.22
CA ALA A 203 -16.42 -15.23 8.57
C ALA A 203 -17.61 -15.24 9.56
N SER A 204 -17.83 -14.15 10.28
CA SER A 204 -18.95 -14.01 11.21
C SER A 204 -20.28 -13.65 10.53
N PHE A 205 -20.28 -13.34 9.22
CA PHE A 205 -21.50 -13.04 8.49
C PHE A 205 -22.25 -14.34 8.15
N PRO A 206 -23.57 -14.40 8.38
CA PRO A 206 -24.34 -15.63 8.22
C PRO A 206 -24.46 -16.03 6.74
N PRO A 207 -24.01 -17.23 6.33
CA PRO A 207 -24.12 -17.69 4.94
C PRO A 207 -25.57 -17.74 4.43
N GLU A 208 -26.54 -17.95 5.33
CA GLU A 208 -27.96 -18.02 4.96
C GLU A 208 -28.49 -16.70 4.40
N ALA A 209 -27.87 -15.57 4.76
CA ALA A 209 -28.28 -14.24 4.29
C ALA A 209 -27.99 -14.01 2.80
N GLU A 210 -27.10 -14.81 2.21
CA GLU A 210 -26.72 -14.72 0.80
C GLU A 210 -27.03 -16.00 0.02
N MET A 211 -27.68 -16.98 0.66
CA MET A 211 -27.95 -18.31 0.08
C MET A 211 -28.69 -18.24 -1.27
N GLU A 212 -29.66 -17.33 -1.40
CA GLU A 212 -30.44 -17.18 -2.64
C GLU A 212 -29.62 -16.65 -3.83
N SER A 213 -28.47 -16.02 -3.55
CA SER A 213 -27.55 -15.45 -4.56
C SER A 213 -26.25 -16.25 -4.72
N GLN A 214 -26.16 -17.43 -4.10
CA GLN A 214 -24.97 -18.30 -4.23
C GLN A 214 -24.68 -18.72 -5.68
N PRO A 215 -25.66 -18.97 -6.57
CA PRO A 215 -25.36 -19.25 -7.98
C PRO A 215 -24.54 -18.15 -8.65
N GLU A 216 -24.80 -16.87 -8.33
CA GLU A 216 -24.05 -15.73 -8.85
C GLU A 216 -22.61 -15.66 -8.31
N ALA A 217 -22.35 -16.19 -7.11
CA ALA A 217 -21.02 -16.15 -6.49
C ALA A 217 -19.97 -17.00 -7.24
N TYR A 218 -20.41 -17.97 -8.04
CA TYR A 218 -19.52 -18.87 -8.80
C TYR A 218 -19.36 -18.50 -10.27
N GLU A 219 -20.13 -17.52 -10.77
CA GLU A 219 -20.06 -17.10 -12.16
C GLU A 219 -18.90 -16.12 -12.39
N PHE A 220 -17.88 -16.53 -13.16
CA PHE A 220 -16.87 -15.60 -13.66
C PHE A 220 -17.27 -15.06 -15.03
N TRP A 221 -17.67 -13.78 -15.07
CA TRP A 221 -18.19 -13.13 -16.26
C TRP A 221 -17.06 -12.62 -17.17
N ASN A 222 -17.06 -13.08 -18.43
CA ASN A 222 -16.19 -12.53 -19.45
C ASN A 222 -16.76 -11.20 -19.97
N LEU A 223 -16.22 -10.08 -19.47
CA LEU A 223 -16.66 -8.73 -19.83
C LEU A 223 -15.65 -8.01 -20.75
N SER A 224 -14.69 -8.75 -21.32
CA SER A 224 -13.71 -8.25 -22.27
C SER A 224 -13.74 -9.10 -23.54
N GLU A 225 -13.24 -8.55 -24.65
CA GLU A 225 -12.90 -9.36 -25.82
C GLU A 225 -11.80 -10.37 -25.45
N GLY A 226 -11.84 -11.57 -26.04
CA GLY A 226 -10.95 -12.69 -25.73
C GLY A 226 -11.60 -13.73 -24.80
N THR A 227 -10.89 -14.82 -24.53
CA THR A 227 -11.33 -15.89 -23.59
C THR A 227 -10.21 -16.43 -22.71
N GLU A 228 -9.01 -15.85 -22.78
CA GLU A 228 -7.80 -16.31 -22.09
C GLU A 228 -7.99 -16.35 -20.56
N SER A 229 -8.89 -15.51 -20.03
CA SER A 229 -9.26 -15.52 -18.61
C SER A 229 -9.92 -16.84 -18.15
N SER A 230 -10.45 -17.64 -19.08
CA SER A 230 -11.07 -18.94 -18.79
C SER A 230 -10.07 -20.03 -18.43
N GLU A 231 -8.77 -19.84 -18.66
CA GLU A 231 -7.75 -20.88 -18.45
C GLU A 231 -7.29 -20.97 -16.99
N GLY A 232 -7.62 -19.98 -16.17
CA GLY A 232 -7.20 -19.92 -14.77
C GLY A 232 -8.07 -20.74 -13.83
N LEU A 233 -7.50 -21.16 -12.69
CA LEU A 233 -8.24 -21.84 -11.64
C LEU A 233 -9.35 -20.96 -11.02
N TRP A 234 -9.26 -19.64 -11.14
CA TRP A 234 -10.34 -18.72 -10.79
C TRP A 234 -11.56 -18.80 -11.74
N ALA A 235 -11.44 -19.52 -12.86
CA ALA A 235 -12.50 -19.74 -13.84
C ALA A 235 -13.01 -21.19 -13.89
N THR A 236 -12.13 -22.17 -13.66
CA THR A 236 -12.42 -23.61 -13.80
C THR A 236 -12.26 -24.42 -12.51
N GLY A 237 -11.78 -23.80 -11.45
CA GLY A 237 -11.56 -24.46 -10.15
C GLY A 237 -12.81 -24.51 -9.29
N SER A 238 -12.59 -24.71 -8.00
CA SER A 238 -13.64 -24.75 -6.98
C SER A 238 -13.36 -23.71 -5.90
N ALA A 239 -14.40 -23.26 -5.22
CA ALA A 239 -14.31 -22.35 -4.10
C ALA A 239 -13.41 -22.95 -3.00
N PRO A 240 -12.46 -22.19 -2.42
CA PRO A 240 -11.51 -22.73 -1.44
C PRO A 240 -12.15 -23.17 -0.11
N ASP A 241 -13.38 -22.74 0.16
CA ASP A 241 -14.20 -23.19 1.30
C ASP A 241 -15.06 -24.43 0.98
N GLY A 242 -14.95 -24.96 -0.24
CA GLY A 242 -15.67 -26.15 -0.69
C GLY A 242 -17.15 -25.93 -0.99
N THR A 243 -17.60 -24.67 -1.12
CA THR A 243 -19.03 -24.36 -1.28
C THR A 243 -19.57 -24.61 -2.70
N GLY A 244 -18.72 -24.60 -3.73
CA GLY A 244 -19.13 -24.87 -5.11
C GLY A 244 -17.99 -24.83 -6.13
N ASP A 245 -18.33 -25.14 -7.38
CA ASP A 245 -17.42 -25.09 -8.54
C ASP A 245 -17.67 -23.83 -9.37
N TYR A 246 -16.59 -23.22 -9.89
CA TYR A 246 -16.69 -22.02 -10.71
C TYR A 246 -17.25 -22.29 -12.10
N VAL A 247 -17.98 -21.32 -12.64
CA VAL A 247 -18.56 -21.35 -13.98
C VAL A 247 -18.09 -20.14 -14.77
N TYR A 248 -17.37 -20.39 -15.86
CA TYR A 248 -16.98 -19.33 -16.79
C TYR A 248 -18.13 -18.96 -17.74
N VAL A 249 -18.57 -17.70 -17.70
CA VAL A 249 -19.65 -17.19 -18.54
C VAL A 249 -19.04 -16.39 -19.70
N SER A 250 -18.91 -17.04 -20.86
CA SER A 250 -18.22 -16.47 -22.03
C SER A 250 -18.93 -15.28 -22.68
N ASN A 251 -20.26 -15.26 -22.60
CA ASN A 251 -21.11 -14.20 -23.14
C ASN A 251 -22.19 -13.84 -22.11
N PRO A 252 -21.83 -13.10 -21.04
CA PRO A 252 -22.78 -12.75 -19.99
C PRO A 252 -23.89 -11.84 -20.55
N VAL A 253 -25.13 -12.09 -20.12
CA VAL A 253 -26.30 -11.26 -20.46
C VAL A 253 -26.77 -10.49 -19.23
N PRO A 254 -27.22 -9.23 -19.37
CA PRO A 254 -27.79 -8.49 -18.25
C PRO A 254 -29.01 -9.22 -17.66
N LYS A 255 -28.98 -9.49 -16.35
CA LYS A 255 -30.08 -10.15 -15.61
C LYS A 255 -31.05 -9.15 -14.93
N GLY A 256 -30.66 -7.87 -14.82
CA GLY A 256 -31.44 -6.82 -14.15
C GLY A 256 -32.45 -6.11 -15.06
N GLN A 257 -33.32 -5.32 -14.44
CA GLN A 257 -34.27 -4.45 -15.15
C GLN A 257 -33.59 -3.23 -15.80
N ILE A 258 -34.24 -2.67 -16.82
CA ILE A 258 -33.91 -1.31 -17.30
C ILE A 258 -34.31 -0.33 -16.19
N TYR A 259 -33.32 0.40 -15.65
CA TYR A 259 -33.56 1.39 -14.61
C TYR A 259 -34.16 2.67 -15.21
N ALA A 260 -35.40 2.99 -14.81
CA ALA A 260 -36.11 4.20 -15.20
C ALA A 260 -36.32 5.10 -13.96
N PRO A 261 -35.40 6.04 -13.67
CA PRO A 261 -35.52 6.91 -12.50
C PRO A 261 -36.72 7.84 -12.63
N VAL A 262 -37.39 8.10 -11.50
CA VAL A 262 -38.49 9.07 -11.45
C VAL A 262 -37.90 10.47 -11.56
N ILE A 263 -38.53 11.32 -12.38
CA ILE A 263 -38.19 12.73 -12.49
C ILE A 263 -38.39 13.41 -11.12
N PRO A 264 -37.38 14.11 -10.57
CA PRO A 264 -37.50 14.78 -9.28
C PRO A 264 -38.59 15.86 -9.26
N ALA A 265 -39.02 16.22 -8.06
CA ALA A 265 -40.03 17.26 -7.86
C ALA A 265 -39.58 18.60 -8.47
N THR A 266 -40.51 19.33 -9.08
CA THR A 266 -40.24 20.61 -9.76
C THR A 266 -39.68 21.70 -8.85
N GLU A 267 -39.92 21.60 -7.54
CA GLU A 267 -39.42 22.47 -6.48
C GLU A 267 -37.90 22.38 -6.31
N LEU A 268 -37.28 21.30 -6.82
CA LEU A 268 -35.83 21.17 -6.92
C LEU A 268 -35.27 21.81 -8.19
N HIS A 269 -36.12 22.48 -8.97
CA HIS A 269 -35.77 23.15 -10.22
C HIS A 269 -35.11 22.19 -11.22
N HIS A 270 -35.63 20.97 -11.32
CA HIS A 270 -35.20 20.02 -12.35
C HIS A 270 -35.88 20.37 -13.68
N ASP A 271 -35.09 20.55 -14.74
CA ASP A 271 -35.55 21.02 -16.06
C ASP A 271 -36.25 19.93 -16.91
N LEU A 272 -36.70 18.83 -16.29
CA LEU A 272 -37.44 17.77 -16.99
C LEU A 272 -38.89 17.81 -16.56
N ASP A 273 -39.79 18.03 -17.51
CA ASP A 273 -41.22 17.99 -17.27
C ASP A 273 -41.67 16.52 -17.17
N GLY A 274 -42.40 16.16 -16.10
CA GLY A 274 -42.80 14.79 -15.71
C GLY A 274 -43.63 13.95 -16.69
N LYS A 275 -43.51 14.12 -18.01
CA LYS A 275 -44.13 13.26 -19.02
C LYS A 275 -43.20 12.10 -19.36
N ALA A 276 -43.31 11.01 -18.63
CA ALA A 276 -42.82 9.73 -19.11
C ALA A 276 -43.47 9.44 -20.47
N SER A 277 -42.66 9.29 -21.52
CA SER A 277 -43.14 8.80 -22.81
C SER A 277 -43.39 7.31 -22.69
N ASP A 278 -44.65 6.88 -22.84
CA ASP A 278 -44.98 5.49 -23.14
C ASP A 278 -44.26 5.07 -24.43
N LYS A 279 -43.20 4.28 -24.31
CA LYS A 279 -42.57 3.56 -25.42
C LYS A 279 -42.17 2.17 -24.96
#